data_AF-S4Y7K5-F1
#
_entry.id   AF-S4Y7K5-F1
#
_cell.length_a   1.000
_cell.length_b   1.000
_cell.length_c   1.000
_cell.angle_alpha   90.00
_cell.angle_beta   90.00
_cell.angle_gamma   90.00
#
_symmetry.space_group_name_H-M   'P 1'
#
loop_
_entity.id
_entity.type
_entity.pdbx_description
1 polymer ?
#
loop_
_entity_poly.entity_id
_entity_poly.type
_entity_poly.pdbx_seq_one_letter_code
_entity_poly.pdbx_strand_id
1 'polypeptide(L)'
;MGYRNLSPQAMVNISGPWLDPEQDRKVFTSLPLLAPLLPAVDEAHGRILTTQRLGTSLQQQAKALMEKALALDATHDRKLRGAYNYLGALAEMTDDPEFAAALLDLRDRLAPAGLKAVARSYGDQAGDAKLLPSRLNEASEKLLKKLKTPEGPLSQVVDAWVAAALDIEKVEAQREQLALNTPANIDGATPREVLNARNAWIRVVRAIETNLALEKAATGEITERLLGRLRRESARADRRGRKGGTEGAVEPAPAGDDVPPAGSDDDDPFDGA
;
A
#
# COMPACT_ATOMS: atom_id res chain seq x y z
N MET A 1 19.83 29.75 8.98
CA MET A 1 18.46 29.22 8.71
C MET A 1 18.36 27.75 9.11
N GLY A 2 17.15 27.23 9.33
CA GLY A 2 16.93 25.82 9.67
C GLY A 2 16.58 24.98 8.43
N TYR A 3 17.39 23.98 8.08
CA TYR A 3 17.10 23.04 6.96
C TYR A 3 16.34 21.79 7.41
N ARG A 4 16.05 21.66 8.70
CA ARG A 4 15.44 20.47 9.32
C ARG A 4 14.01 20.20 8.83
N ASN A 5 13.31 21.23 8.35
CA ASN A 5 11.92 21.13 7.89
C ASN A 5 11.80 20.81 6.39
N LEU A 6 12.91 20.78 5.64
CA LEU A 6 12.91 20.42 4.22
C LEU A 6 12.58 18.94 4.04
N SER A 7 11.68 18.62 3.11
CA SER A 7 11.43 17.25 2.69
C SER A 7 12.58 16.71 1.83
N PRO A 8 12.79 15.38 1.77
CA PRO A 8 13.76 14.76 0.86
C PRO A 8 13.59 15.22 -0.60
N GLN A 9 12.36 15.35 -1.09
CA GLN A 9 12.07 15.86 -2.43
C GLN A 9 12.54 17.30 -2.63
N ALA A 10 12.31 18.17 -1.64
CA ALA A 10 12.76 19.56 -1.72
C ALA A 10 14.30 19.63 -1.75
N MET A 11 14.99 18.80 -0.96
CA MET A 11 16.45 18.72 -0.96
C MET A 11 17.01 18.31 -2.34
N VAL A 12 16.42 17.29 -2.98
CA VAL A 12 16.76 16.86 -4.35
C VAL A 12 16.52 18.00 -5.36
N ASN A 13 15.37 18.66 -5.29
CA ASN A 13 15.02 19.77 -6.19
C ASN A 13 15.94 20.98 -6.02
N ILE A 14 16.55 21.17 -4.85
CA ILE A 14 17.50 22.26 -4.57
C ILE A 14 18.89 21.92 -5.13
N SER A 15 19.40 20.71 -4.91
CA SER A 15 20.76 20.36 -5.35
C SER A 15 20.85 19.88 -6.81
N GLY A 16 19.74 19.48 -7.43
CA GLY A 16 19.70 19.04 -8.83
C GLY A 16 20.33 20.04 -9.82
N PRO A 17 19.95 21.33 -9.82
CA PRO A 17 20.54 22.33 -10.72
C PRO A 17 22.06 22.50 -10.58
N TRP A 18 22.62 22.29 -9.38
CA TRP A 18 24.07 22.37 -9.14
C TRP A 18 24.84 21.21 -9.79
N LEU A 19 24.17 20.09 -10.05
CA LEU A 19 24.74 18.88 -10.66
C LEU A 19 24.49 18.80 -12.18
N ASP A 20 23.59 19.64 -12.69
CA ASP A 20 23.17 19.67 -14.10
C ASP A 20 24.09 20.58 -14.95
N PRO A 21 24.83 20.03 -15.94
CA PRO A 21 25.68 20.81 -16.85
C PRO A 21 24.98 21.91 -17.65
N GLU A 22 23.67 21.78 -17.87
CA GLU A 22 22.85 22.74 -18.62
C GLU A 22 22.28 23.85 -17.73
N GLN A 23 22.37 23.71 -16.40
CA GLN A 23 21.87 24.68 -15.43
C GLN A 23 23.00 25.37 -14.66
N ASP A 24 23.10 25.12 -13.35
CA ASP A 24 23.95 25.88 -12.45
C ASP A 24 25.31 25.23 -12.23
N ARG A 25 25.54 24.00 -12.69
CA ARG A 25 26.82 23.30 -12.51
C ARG A 25 27.99 24.11 -13.01
N LYS A 26 27.90 24.71 -14.21
CA LYS A 26 28.97 25.53 -14.78
C LYS A 26 29.32 26.72 -13.88
N VAL A 27 28.30 27.40 -13.35
CA VAL A 27 28.48 28.53 -12.42
C VAL A 27 29.06 28.03 -11.10
N PHE A 28 28.52 26.96 -10.54
CA PHE A 28 28.99 26.35 -9.30
C PHE A 28 30.47 25.96 -9.38
N THR A 29 30.90 25.33 -10.47
CA THR A 29 32.29 24.90 -10.69
C THR A 29 33.23 26.03 -11.11
N SER A 30 32.70 27.20 -11.51
CA SER A 30 33.54 28.36 -11.83
C SER A 30 34.10 29.06 -10.59
N LEU A 31 33.52 28.79 -9.42
CA LEU A 31 33.88 29.40 -8.14
C LEU A 31 34.92 28.51 -7.42
N PRO A 32 36.16 29.00 -7.17
CA PRO A 32 37.24 28.21 -6.58
C PRO A 32 36.91 27.50 -5.26
N LEU A 33 36.13 28.13 -4.39
CA LEU A 33 35.77 27.56 -3.09
C LEU A 33 34.56 26.62 -3.14
N LEU A 34 33.79 26.62 -4.24
CA LEU A 34 32.64 25.73 -4.41
C LEU A 34 32.97 24.52 -5.27
N ALA A 35 33.80 24.67 -6.31
CA ALA A 35 34.13 23.58 -7.23
C ALA A 35 34.56 22.28 -6.54
N PRO A 36 35.41 22.29 -5.49
CA PRO A 36 35.80 21.08 -4.78
C PRO A 36 34.67 20.38 -4.02
N LEU A 37 33.55 21.08 -3.75
CA LEU A 37 32.40 20.51 -3.07
C LEU A 37 31.47 19.70 -4.00
N LEU A 38 31.63 19.80 -5.32
CA LEU A 38 30.72 19.14 -6.28
C LEU A 38 30.58 17.63 -6.04
N PRO A 39 31.66 16.85 -5.80
CA PRO A 39 31.52 15.42 -5.50
C PRO A 39 30.70 15.14 -4.23
N ALA A 40 30.83 15.97 -3.20
CA ALA A 40 30.05 15.83 -1.97
C ALA A 40 28.57 16.18 -2.18
N VAL A 41 28.26 17.13 -3.08
CA VAL A 41 26.89 17.43 -3.50
C VAL A 41 26.27 16.24 -4.21
N ASP A 42 27.01 15.63 -5.15
CA ASP A 42 26.56 14.48 -5.92
C ASP A 42 26.28 13.28 -5.01
N GLU A 43 27.22 12.95 -4.11
CA GLU A 43 27.07 11.88 -3.13
C GLU A 43 25.85 12.10 -2.21
N ALA A 44 25.69 13.32 -1.67
CA ALA A 44 24.57 13.63 -0.79
C ALA A 44 23.22 13.63 -1.54
N HIS A 45 23.18 14.11 -2.78
CA HIS A 45 22.00 14.08 -3.64
C HIS A 45 21.61 12.64 -3.98
N GLY A 46 22.57 11.82 -4.41
CA GLY A 46 22.39 10.40 -4.72
C GLY A 46 21.86 9.61 -3.53
N ARG A 47 22.41 9.83 -2.32
CA ARG A 47 21.90 9.19 -1.09
C ARG A 47 20.43 9.50 -0.83
N ILE A 48 20.01 10.76 -1.00
CA ILE A 48 18.59 11.12 -0.81
C ILE A 48 17.71 10.45 -1.87
N LEU A 49 18.14 10.35 -3.13
CA LEU A 49 17.38 9.66 -4.17
C LEU A 49 17.22 8.15 -3.89
N THR A 50 18.30 7.48 -3.50
CA THR A 50 18.28 6.03 -3.24
C THR A 50 17.34 5.69 -2.09
N THR A 51 17.30 6.52 -1.04
CA THR A 51 16.38 6.32 0.09
C THR A 51 14.90 6.45 -0.27
N GLN A 52 14.56 7.12 -1.38
CA GLN A 52 13.18 7.26 -1.85
C GLN A 52 12.70 6.13 -2.76
N ARG A 53 13.59 5.45 -3.48
CA ARG A 53 13.22 4.48 -4.54
C ARG A 53 12.96 3.06 -4.04
N LEU A 54 13.63 2.65 -2.96
CA LEU A 54 13.63 1.24 -2.51
C LEU A 54 12.42 0.87 -1.65
N GLY A 55 11.88 1.79 -0.86
CA GLY A 55 10.75 1.51 0.03
C GLY A 55 9.42 1.32 -0.71
N THR A 56 9.17 2.10 -1.77
CA THR A 56 7.85 2.16 -2.39
C THR A 56 7.53 0.99 -3.33
N SER A 57 8.51 0.47 -4.08
CA SER A 57 8.24 -0.55 -5.11
C SER A 57 8.07 -1.97 -4.56
N LEU A 58 8.85 -2.35 -3.54
CA LEU A 58 8.72 -3.67 -2.89
C LEU A 58 7.46 -3.74 -2.02
N GLN A 59 7.14 -2.66 -1.28
CA GLN A 59 5.91 -2.57 -0.51
C GLN A 59 4.67 -2.64 -1.41
N GLN A 60 4.70 -1.99 -2.58
CA GLN A 60 3.63 -2.09 -3.57
C GLN A 60 3.46 -3.52 -4.10
N GLN A 61 4.56 -4.21 -4.41
CA GLN A 61 4.51 -5.61 -4.87
C GLN A 61 3.98 -6.56 -3.79
N ALA A 62 4.46 -6.42 -2.55
CA ALA A 62 3.98 -7.22 -1.42
C ALA A 62 2.49 -6.99 -1.17
N LYS A 63 2.04 -5.73 -1.22
CA LYS A 63 0.62 -5.37 -1.10
C LYS A 63 -0.22 -5.98 -2.21
N ALA A 64 0.23 -5.87 -3.47
CA ALA A 64 -0.50 -6.43 -4.61
C ALA A 64 -0.63 -7.96 -4.53
N LEU A 65 0.41 -8.66 -4.08
CA LEU A 65 0.35 -10.11 -3.86
C LEU A 65 -0.63 -10.48 -2.74
N MET A 66 -0.66 -9.71 -1.64
CA MET A 66 -1.62 -9.92 -0.55
C MET A 66 -3.06 -9.71 -1.01
N GLU A 67 -3.34 -8.62 -1.73
CA GLU A 67 -4.68 -8.33 -2.28
C GLU A 67 -5.13 -9.43 -3.25
N LYS A 68 -4.21 -9.92 -4.08
CA LYS A 68 -4.49 -11.04 -4.99
C LYS A 68 -4.80 -12.33 -4.24
N ALA A 69 -4.04 -12.68 -3.19
CA ALA A 69 -4.30 -13.85 -2.37
C ALA A 69 -5.70 -13.78 -1.72
N LEU A 70 -6.07 -12.63 -1.15
CA LEU A 70 -7.40 -12.42 -0.55
C LEU A 70 -8.54 -12.59 -1.57
N ALA A 71 -8.38 -12.07 -2.79
CA ALA A 71 -9.40 -12.20 -3.82
C ALA A 71 -9.57 -13.66 -4.30
N LEU A 72 -8.46 -14.40 -4.39
CA LEU A 72 -8.48 -15.82 -4.75
C LEU A 72 -9.10 -16.66 -3.63
N ASP A 73 -8.74 -16.42 -2.37
CA ASP A 73 -9.32 -17.10 -1.20
C ASP A 73 -10.84 -16.86 -1.10
N ALA A 74 -11.29 -15.62 -1.28
CA ALA A 74 -12.72 -15.31 -1.35
C ALA A 74 -13.44 -16.06 -2.50
N THR A 75 -12.76 -16.25 -3.63
CA THR A 75 -13.29 -17.03 -4.76
C THR A 75 -13.36 -18.50 -4.43
N HIS A 76 -12.29 -19.07 -3.89
CA HIS A 76 -12.21 -20.45 -3.41
C HIS A 76 -13.36 -20.76 -2.45
N ASP A 77 -13.49 -19.97 -1.39
CA ASP A 77 -14.46 -20.18 -0.32
C ASP A 77 -15.90 -20.07 -0.80
N ARG A 78 -16.18 -19.08 -1.65
CA ARG A 78 -17.51 -18.87 -2.20
C ARG A 78 -17.91 -20.02 -3.11
N LYS A 79 -17.01 -20.47 -3.99
CA LYS A 79 -17.29 -21.55 -4.95
C LYS A 79 -17.40 -22.91 -4.26
N LEU A 80 -16.55 -23.19 -3.26
CA LEU A 80 -16.64 -24.38 -2.41
C LEU A 80 -17.98 -24.42 -1.66
N ARG A 81 -18.33 -23.35 -0.92
CA ARG A 81 -19.62 -23.25 -0.21
C ARG A 81 -20.81 -23.40 -1.15
N GLY A 82 -20.74 -22.74 -2.31
CA GLY A 82 -21.77 -22.81 -3.34
C GLY A 82 -21.99 -24.25 -3.81
N ALA A 83 -20.93 -24.95 -4.22
CA ALA A 83 -21.02 -26.34 -4.69
C ALA A 83 -21.52 -27.28 -3.58
N TYR A 84 -20.98 -27.14 -2.36
CA TYR A 84 -21.33 -27.98 -1.22
C TYR A 84 -22.82 -27.87 -0.85
N ASN A 85 -23.30 -26.63 -0.68
CA ASN A 85 -24.69 -26.37 -0.29
C ASN A 85 -25.65 -26.69 -1.44
N TYR A 86 -25.25 -26.45 -2.69
CA TYR A 86 -26.09 -26.75 -3.84
C TYR A 86 -26.37 -28.25 -3.98
N LEU A 87 -25.34 -29.09 -3.85
CA LEU A 87 -25.50 -30.54 -3.89
C LEU A 87 -26.35 -31.06 -2.73
N GLY A 88 -26.13 -30.51 -1.52
CA GLY A 88 -26.96 -30.84 -0.36
C GLY A 88 -28.43 -30.47 -0.57
N ALA A 89 -28.70 -29.26 -1.05
CA ALA A 89 -30.07 -28.81 -1.32
C ALA A 89 -30.77 -29.66 -2.39
N LEU A 90 -30.08 -30.01 -3.49
CA LEU A 90 -30.65 -30.88 -4.52
C LEU A 90 -30.99 -32.27 -3.98
N ALA A 91 -30.16 -32.82 -3.08
CA ALA A 91 -30.41 -34.12 -2.46
C ALA A 91 -31.65 -34.12 -1.55
N GLU A 92 -31.91 -33.00 -0.86
CA GLU A 92 -33.11 -32.83 -0.02
C GLU A 92 -34.39 -32.59 -0.83
N MET A 93 -34.28 -32.03 -2.04
CA MET A 93 -35.45 -31.66 -2.87
C MET A 93 -35.92 -32.77 -3.82
N THR A 94 -35.13 -33.81 -4.03
CA THR A 94 -35.45 -34.89 -4.98
C THR A 94 -36.20 -36.03 -4.28
N ASP A 95 -37.25 -36.56 -4.93
CA ASP A 95 -37.96 -37.76 -4.45
C ASP A 95 -37.25 -39.07 -4.84
N ASP A 96 -36.26 -38.99 -5.75
CA ASP A 96 -35.44 -40.15 -6.15
C ASP A 96 -34.31 -40.41 -5.12
N PRO A 97 -34.39 -41.49 -4.33
CA PRO A 97 -33.42 -41.78 -3.28
C PRO A 97 -32.04 -42.18 -3.83
N GLU A 98 -31.97 -42.78 -5.02
CA GLU A 98 -30.70 -43.13 -5.64
C GLU A 98 -29.98 -41.88 -6.14
N PHE A 99 -30.73 -40.93 -6.71
CA PHE A 99 -30.18 -39.65 -7.14
C PHE A 99 -29.73 -38.79 -5.95
N ALA A 100 -30.51 -38.76 -4.85
CA ALA A 100 -30.11 -38.09 -3.61
C ALA A 100 -28.77 -38.63 -3.08
N ALA A 101 -28.63 -39.97 -3.01
CA ALA A 101 -27.40 -40.61 -2.55
C ALA A 101 -26.21 -40.26 -3.47
N ALA A 102 -26.40 -40.23 -4.78
CA ALA A 102 -25.35 -39.86 -5.73
C ALA A 102 -24.89 -38.40 -5.59
N LEU A 103 -25.81 -37.47 -5.27
CA LEU A 103 -25.48 -36.06 -5.01
C LEU A 103 -24.66 -35.89 -3.72
N LEU A 104 -25.01 -36.64 -2.66
CA LEU A 104 -24.29 -36.61 -1.39
C LEU A 104 -22.90 -37.26 -1.51
N ASP A 105 -22.78 -38.39 -2.22
CA ASP A 105 -21.48 -39.01 -2.51
C ASP A 105 -20.59 -38.05 -3.32
N LEU A 106 -21.13 -37.37 -4.35
CA LEU A 106 -20.39 -36.35 -5.09
C LEU A 106 -19.95 -35.20 -4.17
N ARG A 107 -20.84 -34.70 -3.30
CA ARG A 107 -20.52 -33.63 -2.35
C ARG A 107 -19.35 -34.00 -1.45
N ASP A 108 -19.37 -35.21 -0.92
CA ASP A 108 -18.38 -35.67 0.06
C ASP A 108 -17.05 -36.06 -0.62
N ARG A 109 -17.07 -36.48 -1.90
CA ARG A 109 -15.85 -36.61 -2.74
C ARG A 109 -15.20 -35.27 -3.03
N LEU A 110 -16.01 -34.25 -3.35
CA LEU A 110 -15.53 -32.90 -3.61
C LEU A 110 -14.92 -32.30 -2.34
N ALA A 111 -15.68 -32.29 -1.24
CA ALA A 111 -15.28 -31.67 0.01
C ALA A 111 -15.36 -32.67 1.19
N PRO A 112 -14.38 -33.57 1.34
CA PRO A 112 -14.40 -34.62 2.38
C PRO A 112 -14.33 -34.06 3.81
N ALA A 113 -13.77 -32.87 3.99
CA ALA A 113 -13.80 -32.15 5.26
C ALA A 113 -15.06 -31.28 5.44
N GLY A 114 -16.00 -31.36 4.50
CA GLY A 114 -17.14 -30.45 4.39
C GLY A 114 -16.71 -28.98 4.33
N LEU A 115 -17.54 -28.10 4.89
CA LEU A 115 -17.28 -26.67 4.90
C LEU A 115 -16.08 -26.25 5.76
N LYS A 116 -15.49 -27.14 6.57
CA LYS A 116 -14.24 -26.83 7.30
C LYS A 116 -13.06 -26.60 6.35
N ALA A 117 -13.16 -27.03 5.09
CA ALA A 117 -12.13 -26.82 4.08
C ALA A 117 -11.83 -25.34 3.78
N VAL A 118 -12.79 -24.43 4.01
CA VAL A 118 -12.58 -22.97 3.83
C VAL A 118 -11.64 -22.36 4.86
N ALA A 119 -11.48 -23.00 6.03
CA ALA A 119 -10.61 -22.52 7.10
C ALA A 119 -9.19 -23.12 7.05
N ARG A 120 -8.87 -23.87 5.99
CA ARG A 120 -7.57 -24.52 5.84
C ARG A 120 -6.49 -23.53 5.41
N SER A 121 -5.24 -23.88 5.70
CA SER A 121 -4.09 -23.14 5.19
C SER A 121 -4.07 -23.17 3.66
N TYR A 122 -3.49 -22.15 3.04
CA TYR A 122 -3.37 -22.06 1.59
C TYR A 122 -2.65 -23.26 0.96
N GLY A 123 -1.62 -23.79 1.62
CA GLY A 123 -0.93 -25.01 1.18
C GLY A 123 -1.85 -26.23 1.20
N ASP A 124 -2.66 -26.39 2.25
CA ASP A 124 -3.62 -27.49 2.35
C ASP A 124 -4.75 -27.37 1.33
N GLN A 125 -5.23 -26.14 1.05
CA GLN A 125 -6.23 -25.88 0.01
C GLN A 125 -5.71 -26.32 -1.37
N ALA A 126 -4.48 -25.93 -1.72
CA ALA A 126 -3.83 -26.34 -2.96
C ALA A 126 -3.58 -27.85 -3.02
N GLY A 127 -3.17 -28.45 -1.90
CA GLY A 127 -3.01 -29.90 -1.78
C GLY A 127 -4.32 -30.66 -2.05
N ASP A 128 -5.42 -30.22 -1.45
CA ASP A 128 -6.74 -30.80 -1.69
C ASP A 128 -7.18 -30.64 -3.15
N ALA A 129 -6.95 -29.47 -3.75
CA ALA A 129 -7.27 -29.21 -5.14
C ALA A 129 -6.52 -30.16 -6.11
N LYS A 130 -5.25 -30.48 -5.81
CA LYS A 130 -4.45 -31.47 -6.57
C LYS A 130 -4.95 -32.90 -6.41
N LEU A 131 -5.52 -33.23 -5.26
CA LEU A 131 -6.08 -34.56 -4.97
C LEU A 131 -7.51 -34.72 -5.53
N LEU A 132 -8.20 -33.63 -5.86
CA LEU A 132 -9.58 -33.69 -6.31
C LEU A 132 -9.79 -34.63 -7.52
N PRO A 133 -8.99 -34.58 -8.59
CA PRO A 133 -9.18 -35.46 -9.75
C PRO A 133 -9.14 -36.96 -9.41
N SER A 134 -8.33 -37.38 -8.43
CA SER A 134 -8.25 -38.79 -8.03
C SER A 134 -9.43 -39.26 -7.18
N ARG A 135 -10.23 -38.33 -6.64
CA ARG A 135 -11.45 -38.63 -5.87
C ARG A 135 -12.68 -38.79 -6.76
N LEU A 136 -12.64 -38.22 -7.96
CA LEU A 136 -13.73 -38.23 -8.92
C LEU A 136 -13.67 -39.48 -9.80
N ASN A 137 -14.83 -40.10 -10.00
CA ASN A 137 -15.01 -41.18 -10.97
C ASN A 137 -15.84 -40.69 -12.17
N GLU A 138 -15.99 -41.53 -13.20
CA GLU A 138 -16.72 -41.15 -14.41
C GLU A 138 -18.18 -40.72 -14.12
N ALA A 139 -18.83 -41.36 -13.14
CA ALA A 139 -20.18 -40.99 -12.71
C ALA A 139 -20.22 -39.59 -12.09
N SER A 140 -19.24 -39.26 -11.25
CA SER A 140 -19.07 -37.94 -10.64
C SER A 140 -18.88 -36.87 -11.71
N GLU A 141 -18.03 -37.13 -12.70
CA GLU A 141 -17.78 -36.18 -13.80
C GLU A 141 -19.03 -35.95 -14.66
N LYS A 142 -19.77 -37.01 -14.98
CA LYS A 142 -21.03 -36.89 -15.72
C LYS A 142 -22.04 -36.05 -14.94
N LEU A 143 -22.14 -36.26 -13.63
CA LEU A 143 -23.05 -35.53 -12.77
C LEU A 143 -22.66 -34.03 -12.69
N LEU A 144 -21.37 -33.72 -12.52
CA LEU A 144 -20.85 -32.34 -12.55
C LEU A 144 -21.19 -31.59 -13.84
N LYS A 145 -21.13 -32.28 -15.00
CA LYS A 145 -21.46 -31.69 -16.31
C LYS A 145 -22.98 -31.53 -16.52
N LYS A 146 -23.79 -32.41 -15.92
CA LYS A 146 -25.25 -32.41 -16.03
C LYS A 146 -25.88 -31.29 -15.21
N LEU A 147 -25.43 -31.10 -13.96
CA LEU A 147 -25.99 -30.14 -13.03
C LEU A 147 -25.72 -28.70 -13.48
N LYS A 148 -26.77 -27.87 -13.52
CA LYS A 148 -26.69 -26.46 -13.97
C LYS A 148 -26.57 -25.51 -12.79
N THR A 149 -25.84 -24.43 -12.99
CA THR A 149 -25.69 -23.29 -12.08
C THR A 149 -25.86 -22.00 -12.89
N PRO A 150 -26.01 -20.83 -12.25
CA PRO A 150 -26.08 -19.55 -12.96
C PRO A 150 -24.87 -19.27 -13.87
N GLU A 151 -23.71 -19.85 -13.57
CA GLU A 151 -22.48 -19.64 -14.35
C GLU A 151 -22.15 -20.80 -15.29
N GLY A 152 -23.11 -21.71 -15.53
CA GLY A 152 -22.93 -22.87 -16.38
C GLY A 152 -22.98 -24.20 -15.61
N PRO A 153 -22.43 -25.29 -16.16
CA PRO A 153 -22.36 -26.57 -15.47
C PRO A 153 -21.63 -26.49 -14.12
N LEU A 154 -22.01 -27.33 -13.15
CA LEU A 154 -21.35 -27.38 -11.84
C LEU A 154 -19.85 -27.69 -11.96
N SER A 155 -19.43 -28.41 -13.01
CA SER A 155 -18.01 -28.62 -13.31
C SER A 155 -17.24 -27.29 -13.43
N GLN A 156 -17.82 -26.24 -14.03
CA GLN A 156 -17.14 -24.95 -14.17
C GLN A 156 -16.96 -24.23 -12.82
N VAL A 157 -17.92 -24.41 -11.89
CA VAL A 157 -17.80 -23.90 -10.52
C VAL A 157 -16.68 -24.61 -9.78
N VAL A 158 -16.57 -25.93 -9.95
CA VAL A 158 -15.48 -26.75 -9.37
C VAL A 158 -14.14 -26.38 -9.99
N ASP A 159 -14.06 -26.21 -11.32
CA ASP A 159 -12.85 -25.79 -12.01
C ASP A 159 -12.36 -24.43 -11.52
N ALA A 160 -13.27 -23.45 -11.35
CA ALA A 160 -12.94 -22.13 -10.82
C ALA A 160 -12.46 -22.19 -9.36
N TRP A 161 -13.07 -23.06 -8.54
CA TRP A 161 -12.64 -23.32 -7.17
C TRP A 161 -11.22 -23.92 -7.12
N VAL A 162 -10.96 -24.96 -7.92
CA VAL A 162 -9.64 -25.61 -8.02
C VAL A 162 -8.58 -24.65 -8.54
N ALA A 163 -8.90 -23.89 -9.60
CA ALA A 163 -7.99 -22.89 -10.15
C ALA A 163 -7.61 -21.83 -9.12
N ALA A 164 -8.57 -21.35 -8.33
CA ALA A 164 -8.28 -20.40 -7.26
C ALA A 164 -7.30 -20.97 -6.22
N ALA A 165 -7.52 -22.19 -5.74
CA ALA A 165 -6.60 -22.84 -4.78
C ALA A 165 -5.17 -22.99 -5.34
N LEU A 166 -5.04 -23.40 -6.60
CA LEU A 166 -3.73 -23.56 -7.26
C LEU A 166 -3.04 -22.21 -7.52
N ASP A 167 -3.80 -21.16 -7.81
CA ASP A 167 -3.24 -19.83 -8.00
C ASP A 167 -2.83 -19.18 -6.68
N ILE A 168 -3.49 -19.50 -5.56
CA ILE A 168 -3.04 -19.08 -4.23
C ILE A 168 -1.64 -19.65 -3.95
N GLU A 169 -1.39 -20.94 -4.24
CA GLU A 169 -0.06 -21.54 -4.08
C GLU A 169 1.03 -20.80 -4.87
N LYS A 170 0.72 -20.37 -6.11
CA LYS A 170 1.65 -19.57 -6.92
C LYS A 170 1.92 -18.21 -6.30
N VAL A 171 0.89 -17.57 -5.74
CA VAL A 171 1.03 -16.27 -5.06
C VAL A 171 1.87 -16.41 -3.79
N GLU A 172 1.67 -17.47 -3.00
CA GLU A 172 2.51 -17.73 -1.82
C GLU A 172 3.96 -18.00 -2.22
N ALA A 173 4.21 -18.79 -3.26
CA ALA A 173 5.56 -18.99 -3.79
C ALA A 173 6.21 -17.68 -4.26
N GLN A 174 5.44 -16.78 -4.88
CA GLN A 174 5.91 -15.43 -5.25
C GLN A 174 6.21 -14.56 -4.03
N ARG A 175 5.41 -14.66 -2.95
CA ARG A 175 5.66 -13.94 -1.69
C ARG A 175 6.91 -14.44 -0.99
N GLU A 176 7.12 -15.76 -0.95
CA GLU A 176 8.34 -16.37 -0.44
C GLU A 176 9.57 -15.96 -1.25
N GLN A 177 9.48 -16.00 -2.59
CA GLN A 177 10.54 -15.48 -3.46
C GLN A 177 10.81 -14.00 -3.24
N LEU A 178 9.77 -13.19 -3.07
CA LEU A 178 9.93 -11.77 -2.78
C LEU A 178 10.64 -11.57 -1.44
N ALA A 179 10.31 -12.37 -0.42
CA ALA A 179 10.98 -12.33 0.89
C ALA A 179 12.46 -12.78 0.81
N LEU A 180 12.77 -13.84 0.06
CA LEU A 180 14.15 -14.34 -0.14
C LEU A 180 15.01 -13.40 -0.97
N ASN A 181 14.41 -12.77 -1.98
CA ASN A 181 15.07 -11.80 -2.85
C ASN A 181 15.12 -10.39 -2.22
N THR A 182 14.50 -10.20 -1.06
CA THR A 182 14.65 -8.99 -0.25
C THR A 182 15.94 -9.12 0.56
N PRO A 183 17.00 -8.34 0.26
CA PRO A 183 18.18 -8.30 1.11
C PRO A 183 17.77 -7.86 2.51
N ALA A 184 18.40 -8.41 3.54
CA ALA A 184 18.12 -8.12 4.96
C ALA A 184 18.19 -6.61 5.36
N ASN A 185 18.60 -5.73 4.42
CA ASN A 185 18.70 -4.28 4.57
C ASN A 185 17.66 -3.49 3.75
N ILE A 186 16.53 -4.07 3.30
CA ILE A 186 15.53 -3.34 2.50
C ILE A 186 14.11 -3.37 3.12
N ASP A 187 14.03 -2.96 4.38
CA ASP A 187 12.83 -2.24 4.87
C ASP A 187 12.85 -0.80 4.33
N GLY A 188 12.89 -0.63 3.00
CA GLY A 188 13.26 0.65 2.40
C GLY A 188 14.55 1.23 3.03
N ALA A 189 14.74 2.54 2.94
CA ALA A 189 15.70 3.18 3.84
C ALA A 189 15.05 3.28 5.23
N THR A 190 15.72 2.76 6.26
CA THR A 190 15.29 2.93 7.65
C THR A 190 15.13 4.43 7.98
N PRO A 191 14.27 4.80 8.95
CA PRO A 191 14.15 6.20 9.39
C PRO A 191 15.50 6.82 9.76
N ARG A 192 16.41 6.01 10.30
CA ARG A 192 17.79 6.41 10.62
C ARG A 192 18.63 6.70 9.38
N GLU A 193 18.53 5.89 8.33
CA GLU A 193 19.24 6.12 7.06
C GLU A 193 18.69 7.35 6.33
N VAL A 194 17.36 7.53 6.32
CA VAL A 194 16.73 8.76 5.79
C VAL A 194 17.24 9.99 6.56
N LEU A 195 17.26 9.93 7.89
CA LEU A 195 17.77 11.01 8.73
C LEU A 195 19.27 11.28 8.48
N ASN A 196 20.08 10.23 8.34
CA ASN A 196 21.51 10.33 8.04
C ASN A 196 21.76 10.97 6.66
N ALA A 197 21.02 10.55 5.63
CA ALA A 197 21.10 11.13 4.29
C ALA A 197 20.72 12.62 4.30
N ARG A 198 19.63 12.99 4.99
CA ARG A 198 19.22 14.39 5.19
C ARG A 198 20.30 15.19 5.92
N ASN A 199 20.86 14.65 7.00
CA ASN A 199 21.90 15.32 7.78
C ASN A 199 23.22 15.47 7.01
N ALA A 200 23.57 14.52 6.13
CA ALA A 200 24.71 14.64 5.23
C ALA A 200 24.51 15.78 4.23
N TRP A 201 23.35 15.84 3.58
CA TRP A 201 23.01 16.94 2.67
C TRP A 201 23.00 18.30 3.37
N ILE A 202 22.43 18.39 4.58
CA ILE A 202 22.42 19.62 5.38
C ILE A 202 23.85 20.11 5.67
N ARG A 203 24.78 19.19 5.96
CA ARG A 203 26.20 19.54 6.19
C ARG A 203 26.85 20.10 4.91
N VAL A 204 26.61 19.47 3.76
CA VAL A 204 27.14 19.93 2.47
C VAL A 204 26.59 21.32 2.12
N VAL A 205 25.28 21.53 2.28
CA VAL A 205 24.67 22.85 2.00
C VAL A 205 25.22 23.95 2.89
N ARG A 206 25.44 23.67 4.18
CA ARG A 206 26.09 24.64 5.08
C ARG A 206 27.53 24.97 4.65
N ALA A 207 28.27 23.98 4.15
CA ALA A 207 29.60 24.20 3.61
C ALA A 207 29.55 25.09 2.36
N ILE A 208 28.57 24.88 1.47
CA ILE A 208 28.35 25.73 0.30
C ILE A 208 28.06 27.17 0.73
N GLU A 209 27.14 27.40 1.66
CA GLU A 209 26.83 28.75 2.13
C GLU A 209 28.05 29.45 2.75
N THR A 210 28.83 28.72 3.54
CA THR A 210 30.05 29.24 4.17
C THR A 210 31.09 29.59 3.12
N ASN A 211 31.37 28.69 2.18
CA ASN A 211 32.38 28.91 1.15
C ASN A 211 31.96 30.00 0.17
N LEU A 212 30.66 30.09 -0.16
CA LEU A 212 30.14 31.13 -1.03
C LEU A 212 30.23 32.52 -0.39
N ALA A 213 30.03 32.63 0.93
CA ALA A 213 30.21 33.89 1.65
C ALA A 213 31.67 34.37 1.70
N LEU A 214 32.63 33.46 1.55
CA LEU A 214 34.07 33.75 1.53
C LEU A 214 34.63 33.91 0.10
N GLU A 215 33.84 33.55 -0.91
CA GLU A 215 34.24 33.55 -2.30
C GLU A 215 34.26 34.97 -2.88
N LYS A 216 35.44 35.44 -3.27
CA LYS A 216 35.61 36.81 -3.79
C LYS A 216 34.92 37.00 -5.14
N ALA A 217 34.82 35.93 -5.93
CA ALA A 217 34.15 35.95 -7.22
C ALA A 217 32.60 35.88 -7.11
N ALA A 218 32.05 35.67 -5.91
CA ALA A 218 30.61 35.56 -5.72
C ALA A 218 29.94 36.93 -5.67
N THR A 219 29.33 37.33 -6.78
CA THR A 219 28.45 38.50 -6.80
C THR A 219 27.11 38.21 -6.11
N GLY A 220 26.35 39.26 -5.79
CA GLY A 220 24.99 39.11 -5.27
C GLY A 220 24.06 38.34 -6.21
N GLU A 221 24.24 38.51 -7.52
CA GLU A 221 23.50 37.79 -8.55
C GLU A 221 23.85 36.29 -8.57
N ILE A 222 25.14 35.94 -8.53
CA ILE A 222 25.60 34.54 -8.45
C ILE A 222 25.08 33.89 -7.16
N THR A 223 25.12 34.63 -6.05
CA THR A 223 24.63 34.17 -4.77
C THR A 223 23.12 33.88 -4.82
N GLU A 224 22.33 34.77 -5.40
CA GLU A 224 20.88 34.57 -5.52
C GLU A 224 20.55 33.46 -6.53
N ARG A 225 21.32 33.33 -7.60
CA ARG A 225 21.17 32.21 -8.56
C ARG A 225 21.36 30.87 -7.86
N LEU A 226 22.44 30.71 -7.10
CA LEU A 226 22.78 29.43 -6.46
C LEU A 226 21.92 29.13 -5.21
N LEU A 227 21.66 30.13 -4.37
CA LEU A 227 21.00 29.93 -3.06
C LEU A 227 19.55 30.43 -3.00
N GLY A 228 19.07 31.14 -4.01
CA GLY A 228 17.72 31.69 -4.02
C GLY A 228 16.64 30.62 -3.89
N ARG A 229 16.81 29.49 -4.59
CA ARG A 229 15.92 28.33 -4.47
C ARG A 229 15.92 27.76 -3.05
N LEU A 230 17.11 27.58 -2.46
CA LEU A 230 17.27 27.10 -1.09
C LEU A 230 16.53 27.99 -0.09
N ARG A 231 16.69 29.32 -0.18
CA ARG A 231 16.04 30.29 0.71
C ARG A 231 14.52 30.28 0.57
N ARG A 232 14.00 30.20 -0.65
CA ARG A 232 12.55 30.14 -0.90
C ARG A 232 11.94 28.86 -0.35
N GLU A 233 12.58 27.72 -0.58
CA GLU A 233 12.09 26.42 -0.11
C GLU A 233 12.23 26.26 1.41
N SER A 234 13.31 26.76 2.02
CA SER A 234 13.45 26.75 3.48
C SER A 234 12.40 27.62 4.16
N ALA A 235 12.15 28.84 3.65
CA ALA A 235 11.11 29.71 4.17
C ALA A 235 9.70 29.10 4.03
N ARG A 236 9.41 28.42 2.91
CA ARG A 236 8.16 27.66 2.72
C ARG A 236 8.04 26.51 3.71
N ALA A 237 9.11 25.75 3.93
CA ALA A 237 9.14 24.63 4.85
C ALA A 237 8.96 25.07 6.32
N ASP A 238 9.62 26.15 6.73
CA ASP A 238 9.50 26.70 8.08
C ASP A 238 8.08 27.23 8.37
N ARG A 239 7.42 27.84 7.37
CA ARG A 239 6.00 28.24 7.50
C ARG A 239 5.08 27.04 7.71
N ARG A 240 5.31 25.93 6.99
CA ARG A 240 4.55 24.68 7.18
C ARG A 240 4.78 24.08 8.57
N GLY A 241 6.04 24.03 9.02
CA GLY A 241 6.38 23.50 10.35
C GLY A 241 5.78 24.31 11.50
N ARG A 242 5.66 25.64 11.34
CA ARG A 242 5.00 26.50 12.34
C ARG A 242 3.49 26.28 12.40
N LYS A 243 2.80 26.19 11.25
CA LYS A 243 1.35 25.94 11.19
C LYS A 243 0.96 24.55 11.71
N GLY A 244 1.72 23.51 11.38
CA GLY A 244 1.47 22.16 11.90
C GLY A 244 1.75 21.99 13.40
N GLY A 245 2.46 22.93 14.03
CA GLY A 245 2.66 22.97 15.49
C GLY A 245 1.63 23.83 16.24
N THR A 246 0.73 24.51 15.54
CA THR A 246 -0.30 25.40 16.14
C THR A 246 -1.73 24.86 16.06
N GLU A 247 -1.96 23.68 15.48
CA GLU A 247 -3.25 22.96 15.54
C GLU A 247 -3.39 22.10 16.82
N GLY A 248 -2.76 22.53 17.92
CA GLY A 248 -2.93 21.96 19.27
C GLY A 248 -3.41 22.97 20.31
N ALA A 249 -3.62 24.24 19.93
CA ALA A 249 -4.25 25.23 20.79
C ALA A 249 -5.73 25.31 20.41
N VAL A 250 -6.57 24.63 21.19
CA VAL A 250 -8.01 24.75 21.16
C VAL A 250 -8.38 26.23 21.31
N GLU A 251 -8.93 26.82 20.26
CA GLU A 251 -9.73 28.03 20.38
C GLU A 251 -11.10 27.60 20.91
N PRO A 252 -11.55 28.08 22.08
CA PRO A 252 -12.87 27.73 22.59
C PRO A 252 -13.91 28.38 21.67
N ALA A 253 -14.92 27.59 21.29
CA ALA A 253 -16.06 28.05 20.51
C ALA A 253 -16.69 29.30 21.18
N PRO A 254 -17.11 30.32 20.40
CA PRO A 254 -17.79 31.47 20.98
C PRO A 254 -19.12 31.00 21.59
N ALA A 255 -19.30 31.30 22.88
CA ALA A 255 -20.57 31.25 23.55
C ALA A 255 -21.54 32.20 22.82
N GLY A 256 -22.59 31.63 22.24
CA GLY A 256 -23.71 32.41 21.74
C GLY A 256 -24.61 32.78 22.91
N ASP A 257 -24.51 34.02 23.36
CA ASP A 257 -25.48 34.64 24.26
C ASP A 257 -26.67 35.19 23.46
N ASP A 258 -27.84 34.93 24.04
CA ASP A 258 -29.00 35.80 24.14
C ASP A 258 -29.81 36.18 22.88
N VAL A 259 -30.99 35.55 22.78
CA VAL A 259 -32.22 36.19 22.29
C VAL A 259 -33.20 36.31 23.48
N PRO A 260 -33.75 37.51 23.77
CA PRO A 260 -34.55 37.78 24.97
C PRO A 260 -36.03 37.35 24.84
N PRO A 261 -36.80 37.34 25.95
CA PRO A 261 -38.12 36.71 26.04
C PRO A 261 -39.28 37.69 25.79
N ALA A 262 -40.34 37.20 25.15
CA ALA A 262 -41.74 37.65 25.23
C ALA A 262 -42.58 36.68 24.36
N GLY A 263 -43.73 36.15 24.75
CA GLY A 263 -44.57 36.38 25.90
C GLY A 263 -45.45 35.15 26.18
N SER A 264 -46.18 35.25 27.28
CA SER A 264 -47.03 34.27 27.91
C SER A 264 -48.40 34.10 27.23
N ASP A 265 -49.17 33.21 27.85
CA ASP A 265 -50.61 32.93 27.71
C ASP A 265 -50.88 31.81 26.69
N ASP A 266 -51.58 30.73 26.98
CA ASP A 266 -52.25 30.20 28.17
C ASP A 266 -52.76 28.79 27.78
N ASP A 267 -53.12 28.00 28.79
CA ASP A 267 -54.11 26.90 28.77
C ASP A 267 -53.75 25.47 28.27
N ASP A 268 -53.44 24.67 29.29
CA ASP A 268 -54.16 23.46 29.75
C ASP A 268 -53.78 22.05 29.24
N PRO A 269 -53.81 21.05 30.15
CA PRO A 269 -53.19 19.74 29.99
C PRO A 269 -54.19 18.71 29.47
N PHE A 270 -53.69 17.71 28.75
CA PHE A 270 -54.41 16.45 28.60
C PHE A 270 -53.47 15.27 28.76
N ASP A 271 -53.49 14.71 29.97
CA ASP A 271 -53.13 13.33 30.26
C ASP A 271 -54.21 12.39 29.69
N GLY A 272 -53.77 11.27 29.11
CA GLY A 272 -54.54 10.02 29.12
C GLY A 272 -54.96 9.43 27.77
N ALA A 273 -54.23 8.41 27.32
CA ALA A 273 -54.71 7.02 27.17
C ALA A 273 -53.59 6.12 26.61
#